data_AF-A0A7S0DJZ3-F1
#
_entry.id   AF-A0A7S0DJZ3-F1
#
_cell.length_a   1.000
_cell.length_b   1.000
_cell.length_c   1.000
_cell.angle_alpha   90.00
_cell.angle_beta   90.00
_cell.angle_gamma   90.00
#
_symmetry.space_group_name_H-M   'P 1'
#
loop_
_entity.id
_entity.type
_entity.pdbx_description
1 polymer ?
#
loop_
_entity_poly.entity_id
_entity_poly.type
_entity_poly.pdbx_seq_one_letter_code
_entity_poly.pdbx_strand_id
1 'polypeptide(L)'
;EAGGGSLPFFGSGGGRRNPFGGGGGGGGRRNGKRSAPGMDIDAIDYKVNGPDVEYEAGMPVRLIGVAGRQNGKEGRVVGRSGGRYRVRLDSNQLVEVSSRNLHQIVEGASLTGLQQRPDLNGRVVRLVAFDINAGKYQGYLDNLSQPQLIRPGNIILPGETKVRIAGLVNRPEMNGAVATVVSYAREVGKYTISVAGRQMRIGLRNVFAA
;
A
#
# COMPACT_ATOMS: atom_id res chain seq x y z
N GLU A 1 15.24 30.18 56.10
CA GLU A 1 15.02 30.85 54.80
C GLU A 1 13.52 31.06 54.58
N ALA A 2 13.18 32.14 53.87
CA ALA A 2 11.90 32.86 53.77
C ALA A 2 10.60 32.05 53.97
N GLY A 3 9.60 32.50 54.73
CA GLY A 3 9.16 33.88 55.00
C GLY A 3 7.81 34.12 54.34
N GLY A 4 6.74 33.58 54.93
CA GLY A 4 5.35 33.82 54.51
C GLY A 4 4.80 35.12 55.10
N GLY A 5 3.84 35.73 54.40
CA GLY A 5 3.09 36.88 54.93
C GLY A 5 2.40 37.74 53.87
N SER A 6 1.12 37.46 53.67
CA SER A 6 0.00 38.42 53.71
C SER A 6 0.00 39.66 52.78
N LEU A 7 -1.02 39.69 51.91
CA LEU A 7 -1.58 40.89 51.25
C LEU A 7 -2.31 41.80 52.26
N PRO A 8 -2.49 43.10 51.96
CA PRO A 8 -3.84 43.56 51.56
C PRO A 8 -3.91 44.78 50.59
N PHE A 9 -4.93 44.70 49.71
CA PHE A 9 -6.01 45.68 49.37
C PHE A 9 -5.78 47.11 48.81
N PHE A 10 -6.82 47.54 48.06
CA PHE A 10 -7.23 48.86 47.50
C PHE A 10 -6.84 49.11 46.03
N GLY A 11 -7.72 49.51 45.09
CA GLY A 11 -9.17 49.78 45.03
C GLY A 11 -9.53 50.01 43.53
N SER A 12 -10.72 49.62 43.06
CA SER A 12 -11.92 50.46 42.86
C SER A 12 -12.14 50.90 41.39
N GLY A 13 -13.42 50.83 40.94
CA GLY A 13 -13.93 51.33 39.65
C GLY A 13 -14.55 50.23 38.78
N GLY A 14 -15.85 49.90 38.90
CA GLY A 14 -16.98 50.61 38.28
C GLY A 14 -17.21 50.04 36.87
N GLY A 15 -18.29 49.33 36.49
CA GLY A 15 -19.69 49.41 36.87
C GLY A 15 -20.50 49.77 35.61
N ARG A 16 -21.25 48.82 35.04
CA ARG A 16 -22.63 48.98 34.52
C ARG A 16 -23.11 47.75 33.74
N ARG A 17 -24.25 47.22 34.20
CA ARG A 17 -25.13 46.27 33.53
C ARG A 17 -25.93 47.01 32.46
N ASN A 18 -26.40 46.30 31.42
CA ASN A 18 -27.80 46.36 31.02
C ASN A 18 -28.26 45.02 30.38
N PRO A 19 -29.55 44.68 30.48
CA PRO A 19 -30.12 43.33 30.39
C PRO A 19 -31.04 43.16 29.16
N PHE A 20 -31.69 41.99 29.07
CA PHE A 20 -32.82 41.62 28.20
C PHE A 20 -32.56 41.01 26.81
N GLY A 21 -33.28 39.88 26.59
CA GLY A 21 -33.70 39.33 25.30
C GLY A 21 -32.73 38.28 24.74
N GLY A 22 -33.00 36.98 24.73
CA GLY A 22 -34.26 36.32 24.38
C GLY A 22 -34.14 35.80 22.95
N GLY A 23 -34.32 34.49 22.73
CA GLY A 23 -34.44 33.96 21.36
C GLY A 23 -33.78 32.59 21.19
N GLY A 24 -34.63 31.57 21.08
CA GLY A 24 -34.24 30.20 20.80
C GLY A 24 -33.57 30.01 19.44
N GLY A 25 -32.90 28.86 19.32
CA GLY A 25 -32.25 28.42 18.09
C GLY A 25 -31.89 26.95 18.19
N GLY A 26 -32.90 26.09 18.34
CA GLY A 26 -32.77 24.69 17.95
C GLY A 26 -32.48 24.64 16.45
N GLY A 27 -31.56 23.77 16.04
CA GLY A 27 -31.32 23.51 14.63
C GLY A 27 -29.85 23.35 14.31
N GLY A 28 -29.43 22.10 14.18
CA GLY A 28 -28.12 21.81 13.64
C GLY A 28 -27.44 20.64 14.31
N ARG A 29 -28.08 19.46 14.23
CA ARG A 29 -27.32 18.23 14.03
C ARG A 29 -26.46 18.46 12.79
N ARG A 30 -25.27 19.03 12.97
CA ARG A 30 -24.19 18.89 12.01
C ARG A 30 -23.89 17.41 12.01
N ASN A 31 -24.55 16.72 11.09
CA ASN A 31 -24.09 15.50 10.49
C ASN A 31 -22.79 15.85 9.75
N GLY A 32 -21.78 16.28 10.52
CA GLY A 32 -20.40 16.19 10.12
C GLY A 32 -20.20 14.71 9.97
N LYS A 33 -20.37 14.23 8.74
CA LYS A 33 -19.49 13.22 8.19
C LYS A 33 -18.11 13.65 8.66
N ARG A 34 -17.71 13.11 9.82
CA ARG A 34 -16.32 13.01 10.20
C ARG A 34 -15.78 12.23 9.03
N SER A 35 -15.21 12.95 8.06
CA SER A 35 -14.23 12.39 7.16
C SER A 35 -13.36 11.56 8.07
N ALA A 36 -13.51 10.24 7.97
CA ALA A 36 -12.74 9.32 8.76
C ALA A 36 -11.30 9.82 8.63
N PRO A 37 -10.58 10.01 9.75
CA PRO A 37 -9.20 10.47 9.71
C PRO A 37 -8.51 9.64 8.64
N GLY A 38 -7.86 10.33 7.70
CA GLY A 38 -7.16 9.71 6.59
C GLY A 38 -6.26 8.64 7.16
N MET A 39 -6.74 7.40 7.15
CA MET A 39 -5.90 6.25 7.37
C MET A 39 -5.07 6.22 6.12
N ASP A 40 -3.86 6.74 6.25
CA ASP A 40 -2.76 6.46 5.36
C ASP A 40 -2.63 4.93 5.30
N ILE A 41 -3.34 4.35 4.32
CA ILE A 41 -3.19 2.99 3.82
C ILE A 41 -1.70 2.70 3.50
N ASP A 42 -0.88 3.74 3.41
CA ASP A 42 0.58 3.74 3.27
C ASP A 42 1.30 2.97 4.41
N ALA A 43 0.63 2.62 5.52
CA ALA A 43 1.19 1.78 6.60
C ALA A 43 0.25 0.67 7.08
N ILE A 44 -0.56 0.05 6.20
CA ILE A 44 -1.16 -1.26 6.55
C ILE A 44 0.00 -2.18 6.88
N ASP A 45 -0.07 -2.82 8.06
CA ASP A 45 0.87 -3.82 8.60
C ASP A 45 1.27 -4.83 7.51
N TYR A 46 2.25 -4.41 6.71
CA TYR A 46 2.86 -5.13 5.63
C TYR A 46 3.89 -6.05 6.27
N LYS A 47 3.44 -6.89 7.21
CA LYS A 47 4.09 -8.17 7.49
C LYS A 47 3.90 -9.06 6.26
N VAL A 48 4.46 -8.65 5.13
CA VAL A 48 4.66 -9.41 3.89
C VAL A 48 5.83 -10.35 4.09
N ASN A 49 5.71 -11.11 5.17
CA ASN A 49 6.44 -12.30 5.50
C ASN A 49 5.41 -13.24 6.14
N GLY A 50 4.41 -13.64 5.33
CA GLY A 50 3.34 -14.58 5.66
C GLY A 50 2.99 -15.39 4.40
N PRO A 51 2.53 -16.63 4.52
CA PRO A 51 2.97 -17.80 3.73
C PRO A 51 2.70 -17.75 2.21
N ASP A 52 3.53 -18.52 1.49
CA ASP A 52 3.42 -19.10 0.14
C ASP A 52 2.46 -18.41 -0.85
N VAL A 53 2.90 -17.31 -1.46
CA VAL A 53 2.52 -17.10 -2.87
C VAL A 53 3.19 -18.25 -3.63
N GLU A 54 2.37 -19.03 -4.33
CA GLU A 54 2.88 -20.09 -5.19
C GLU A 54 3.40 -19.47 -6.48
N TYR A 55 4.73 -19.47 -6.61
CA TYR A 55 5.38 -18.98 -7.82
C TYR A 55 5.49 -20.12 -8.82
N GLU A 56 4.85 -19.97 -9.97
CA GLU A 56 4.87 -20.95 -11.04
C GLU A 56 6.19 -20.88 -11.82
N ALA A 57 6.56 -21.98 -12.48
CA ALA A 57 7.75 -21.99 -13.32
C ALA A 57 7.63 -20.95 -14.45
N GLY A 58 8.73 -20.25 -14.73
CA GLY A 58 8.80 -19.18 -15.72
C GLY A 58 8.53 -17.78 -15.15
N MET A 59 7.92 -17.66 -13.96
CA MET A 59 7.62 -16.36 -13.35
C MET A 59 8.90 -15.56 -13.09
N PRO A 60 8.97 -14.29 -13.54
CA PRO A 60 10.10 -13.42 -13.25
C PRO A 60 10.02 -12.94 -11.81
N VAL A 61 11.14 -13.05 -11.10
CA VAL A 61 11.24 -12.73 -9.67
C VAL A 61 12.53 -11.99 -9.37
N ARG A 62 12.48 -11.17 -8.33
CA ARG A 62 13.66 -10.55 -7.73
C ARG A 62 13.90 -11.17 -6.36
N LEU A 63 15.17 -11.46 -6.06
CA LEU A 63 15.57 -11.93 -4.75
C LEU A 63 15.57 -10.77 -3.76
N ILE A 64 14.86 -10.94 -2.64
CA ILE A 64 14.76 -9.95 -1.56
C ILE A 64 15.08 -10.60 -0.21
N GLY A 65 15.74 -9.84 0.67
CA GLY A 65 16.09 -10.30 2.02
C GLY A 65 16.99 -11.54 2.06
N VAL A 66 17.70 -11.85 0.95
CA VAL A 66 18.68 -12.93 0.91
C VAL A 66 20.01 -12.41 1.46
N ALA A 67 20.73 -13.21 2.24
CA ALA A 67 22.05 -12.81 2.72
C ALA A 67 23.09 -12.77 1.58
N GLY A 68 23.95 -11.75 1.60
CA GLY A 68 25.12 -11.67 0.73
C GLY A 68 24.85 -11.19 -0.70
N ARG A 69 25.68 -11.64 -1.64
CA ARG A 69 25.77 -11.10 -3.02
C ARG A 69 24.58 -11.45 -3.93
N GLN A 70 23.63 -12.25 -3.48
CA GLN A 70 22.48 -12.67 -4.28
C GLN A 70 21.28 -11.73 -4.11
N ASN A 71 21.24 -10.93 -3.04
CA ASN A 71 20.15 -10.00 -2.80
C ASN A 71 20.03 -8.97 -3.94
N GLY A 72 18.80 -8.70 -4.35
CA GLY A 72 18.49 -7.75 -5.41
C GLY A 72 18.71 -8.27 -6.83
N LYS A 73 19.24 -9.49 -7.02
CA LYS A 73 19.35 -10.11 -8.34
C LYS A 73 17.99 -10.59 -8.85
N GLU A 74 17.86 -10.60 -10.17
CA GLU A 74 16.66 -11.00 -10.89
C GLU A 74 16.86 -12.36 -11.55
N GLY A 75 15.76 -13.03 -11.84
CA GLY A 75 15.76 -14.34 -12.50
C GLY A 75 14.35 -14.87 -12.70
N ARG A 76 14.27 -16.17 -13.04
CA ARG A 76 13.00 -16.87 -13.25
C ARG A 76 12.90 -18.10 -12.39
N VAL A 77 11.70 -18.35 -11.85
CA VAL A 77 11.41 -19.57 -11.12
C VAL A 77 11.49 -20.77 -12.08
N VAL A 78 12.22 -21.80 -11.68
CA VAL A 78 12.33 -23.07 -12.43
C VAL A 78 11.36 -24.09 -11.88
N GLY A 79 11.09 -24.03 -10.57
CA GLY A 79 10.16 -24.91 -9.87
C GLY A 79 10.41 -24.87 -8.37
N ARG A 80 9.80 -25.81 -7.66
CA ARG A 80 9.90 -25.95 -6.20
C ARG A 80 10.44 -27.32 -5.84
N SER A 81 11.36 -27.39 -4.88
CA SER A 81 11.89 -28.65 -4.35
C SER A 81 12.19 -28.49 -2.86
N GLY A 82 11.78 -29.46 -2.04
CA GLY A 82 12.05 -29.45 -0.60
C GLY A 82 11.54 -28.19 0.13
N GLY A 83 10.41 -27.61 -0.31
CA GLY A 83 9.85 -26.39 0.27
C GLY A 83 10.55 -25.08 -0.15
N ARG A 84 11.61 -25.14 -0.96
CA ARG A 84 12.31 -23.97 -1.52
C ARG A 84 12.05 -23.84 -3.01
N TYR A 85 12.11 -22.61 -3.51
CA TYR A 85 12.04 -22.30 -4.93
C TYR A 85 13.43 -22.33 -5.53
N ARG A 86 13.55 -23.01 -6.67
CA ARG A 86 14.72 -22.95 -7.53
C ARG A 86 14.53 -21.79 -8.49
N VAL A 87 15.43 -20.82 -8.43
CA VAL A 87 15.45 -19.66 -9.34
C VAL A 87 16.70 -19.72 -10.20
N ARG A 88 16.53 -19.58 -11.50
CA ARG A 88 17.63 -19.36 -12.44
C ARG A 88 17.82 -17.86 -12.58
N LEU A 89 18.90 -17.35 -12.02
CA LEU A 89 19.28 -15.95 -12.14
C LEU A 89 19.69 -15.64 -13.58
N ASP A 90 19.64 -14.36 -13.95
CA ASP A 90 20.04 -13.92 -15.30
C ASP A 90 21.53 -14.17 -15.59
N SER A 91 22.35 -14.31 -14.53
CA SER A 91 23.74 -14.78 -14.63
C SER A 91 23.87 -16.29 -14.91
N ASN A 92 22.76 -16.97 -15.23
CA ASN A 92 22.61 -18.40 -15.42
C ASN A 92 22.94 -19.27 -14.18
N GLN A 93 23.06 -18.65 -13.00
CA GLN A 93 23.27 -19.35 -11.74
C GLN A 93 21.93 -19.87 -11.19
N LEU A 94 21.90 -21.13 -10.73
CA LEU A 94 20.75 -21.67 -10.01
C LEU A 94 20.90 -21.41 -8.50
N VAL A 95 19.85 -20.92 -7.87
CA VAL A 95 19.79 -20.69 -6.42
C VAL A 95 18.51 -21.27 -5.83
N GLU A 96 18.58 -21.75 -4.59
CA GLU A 96 17.43 -22.23 -3.83
C GLU A 96 17.10 -21.26 -2.71
N VAL A 97 15.89 -20.71 -2.73
CA VAL A 97 15.45 -19.66 -1.78
C VAL A 97 14.05 -19.93 -1.25
N SER A 98 13.71 -19.35 -0.11
CA SER A 98 12.34 -19.43 0.42
C SER A 98 11.38 -18.58 -0.42
N SER A 99 10.08 -18.91 -0.42
CA SER A 99 9.03 -18.05 -0.98
C SER A 99 9.11 -16.61 -0.47
N ARG A 100 9.48 -16.44 0.80
CA ARG A 100 9.64 -15.12 1.46
C ARG A 100 10.77 -14.27 0.89
N ASN A 101 11.70 -14.91 0.17
CA ASN A 101 12.82 -14.23 -0.46
C ASN A 101 12.56 -13.90 -1.93
N LEU A 102 11.35 -14.13 -2.42
CA LEU A 102 10.94 -13.82 -3.77
C LEU A 102 9.94 -12.67 -3.75
N HIS A 103 10.12 -11.77 -4.70
CA HIS A 103 9.12 -10.80 -5.09
C HIS A 103 8.86 -10.94 -6.58
N GLN A 104 7.60 -10.97 -6.99
CA GLN A 104 7.23 -11.01 -8.39
C GLN A 104 7.69 -9.73 -9.09
N ILE A 105 8.38 -9.89 -10.21
CA ILE A 105 8.59 -8.78 -11.15
C ILE A 105 7.34 -8.66 -12.00
N VAL A 106 6.74 -7.48 -12.03
CA VAL A 106 5.54 -7.22 -12.84
C VAL A 106 5.93 -6.33 -14.00
N GLU A 107 5.87 -6.88 -15.20
CA GLU A 107 6.08 -6.18 -16.46
C GLU A 107 4.74 -5.69 -17.00
N GLY A 108 4.70 -4.52 -17.65
CA GLY A 108 3.46 -4.01 -18.25
C GLY A 108 2.47 -3.39 -17.26
N ALA A 109 2.85 -3.13 -16.01
CA ALA A 109 2.03 -2.33 -15.12
C ALA A 109 1.93 -0.89 -15.64
N SER A 110 0.83 -0.18 -15.36
CA SER A 110 0.60 1.18 -15.86
C SER A 110 0.35 2.17 -14.73
N LEU A 111 0.89 3.37 -14.85
CA LEU A 111 0.65 4.45 -13.89
C LEU A 111 -0.76 5.03 -14.04
N THR A 112 -1.38 5.41 -12.93
CA THR A 112 -2.69 6.06 -12.91
C THR A 112 -2.84 6.99 -11.70
N GLY A 113 -3.81 7.90 -11.75
CA GLY A 113 -4.19 8.73 -10.59
C GLY A 113 -3.13 9.72 -10.10
N LEU A 114 -2.07 9.96 -10.87
CA LEU A 114 -1.05 10.94 -10.52
C LEU A 114 -1.59 12.35 -10.78
N GLN A 115 -1.83 13.11 -9.72
CA GLN A 115 -2.29 14.50 -9.81
C GLN A 115 -1.15 15.50 -10.06
N GLN A 116 0.01 15.27 -9.45
CA GLN A 116 1.17 16.17 -9.58
C GLN A 116 1.97 15.95 -10.87
N ARG A 117 1.92 14.75 -11.44
CA ARG A 117 2.54 14.39 -12.72
C ARG A 117 1.55 13.64 -13.62
N PRO A 118 0.49 14.33 -14.08
CA PRO A 118 -0.55 13.70 -14.88
C PRO A 118 -0.06 13.20 -16.23
N ASP A 119 1.03 13.77 -16.73
CA ASP A 119 1.77 13.37 -17.94
C ASP A 119 2.35 11.94 -17.89
N LEU A 120 2.52 11.40 -16.67
CA LEU A 120 2.98 10.04 -16.47
C LEU A 120 1.85 9.02 -16.42
N ASN A 121 0.59 9.44 -16.30
CA ASN A 121 -0.54 8.49 -16.29
C ASN A 121 -0.62 7.77 -17.65
N GLY A 122 -0.86 6.46 -17.60
CA GLY A 122 -0.85 5.58 -18.77
C GLY A 122 0.53 5.10 -19.21
N ARG A 123 1.63 5.64 -18.65
CA ARG A 123 2.97 5.10 -18.91
C ARG A 123 3.14 3.72 -18.29
N VAL A 124 3.87 2.87 -19.01
CA VAL A 124 4.23 1.53 -18.54
C VAL A 124 5.38 1.63 -17.53
N VAL A 125 5.32 0.74 -16.54
CA VAL A 125 6.32 0.60 -15.49
C VAL A 125 6.58 -0.87 -15.21
N ARG A 126 7.85 -1.20 -15.02
CA ARG A 126 8.33 -2.51 -14.54
C ARG A 126 8.52 -2.45 -13.03
N LEU A 127 7.68 -3.16 -12.28
CA LEU A 127 7.78 -3.22 -10.82
C LEU A 127 8.74 -4.34 -10.43
N VAL A 128 9.74 -4.02 -9.59
CA VAL A 128 10.82 -4.96 -9.26
C VAL A 128 10.93 -5.27 -7.77
N ALA A 129 10.36 -4.42 -6.91
CA ALA A 129 10.37 -4.61 -5.47
C ALA A 129 9.24 -3.80 -4.83
N PHE A 130 8.84 -4.20 -3.62
CA PHE A 130 8.02 -3.38 -2.74
C PHE A 130 8.84 -2.95 -1.53
N ASP A 131 8.96 -1.64 -1.34
CA ASP A 131 9.58 -1.07 -0.15
C ASP A 131 8.54 -1.01 0.97
N ILE A 132 8.67 -1.94 1.92
CA ILE A 132 7.77 -2.09 3.06
C ILE A 132 7.80 -0.84 3.97
N ASN A 133 8.97 -0.20 4.11
CA ASN A 133 9.10 0.97 4.99
C ASN A 133 8.43 2.19 4.35
N ALA A 134 8.54 2.33 3.03
CA ALA A 134 7.94 3.44 2.29
C ALA A 134 6.49 3.19 1.88
N GLY A 135 5.99 1.94 2.00
CA GLY A 135 4.67 1.53 1.51
C GLY A 135 4.51 1.67 -0.01
N LYS A 136 5.61 1.57 -0.77
CA LYS A 136 5.66 1.93 -2.20
C LYS A 136 6.40 0.89 -3.03
N TYR A 137 6.00 0.74 -4.28
CA TYR A 137 6.75 -0.04 -5.25
C TYR A 137 7.99 0.70 -5.71
N GLN A 138 9.07 -0.05 -5.91
CA GLN A 138 10.19 0.36 -6.73
C GLN A 138 9.90 -0.07 -8.17
N GLY A 139 9.70 0.91 -9.06
CA GLY A 139 9.38 0.67 -10.46
C GLY A 139 10.27 1.45 -11.42
N TYR A 140 10.69 0.81 -12.51
CA TYR A 140 11.39 1.45 -13.62
C TYR A 140 10.38 1.87 -14.68
N LEU A 141 10.34 3.16 -14.98
CA LEU A 141 9.64 3.64 -16.18
C LEU A 141 10.58 3.45 -17.37
N ASP A 142 10.03 3.15 -18.55
CA ASP A 142 10.79 2.76 -19.75
C ASP A 142 11.97 3.68 -20.11
N ASN A 143 11.92 4.96 -19.72
CA ASN A 143 12.92 5.97 -20.07
C ASN A 143 13.84 6.38 -18.90
N LEU A 144 13.72 5.74 -17.73
CA LEU A 144 14.46 6.12 -16.53
C LEU A 144 15.42 5.01 -16.07
N SER A 145 16.69 5.36 -15.90
CA SER A 145 17.71 4.44 -15.38
C SER A 145 17.60 4.18 -13.87
N GLN A 146 16.83 5.00 -13.14
CA GLN A 146 16.67 4.87 -11.69
C GLN A 146 15.23 4.49 -11.33
N PRO A 147 15.03 3.58 -10.36
CA PRO A 147 13.70 3.19 -9.92
C PRO A 147 13.01 4.36 -9.20
N GLN A 148 11.70 4.50 -9.42
CA GLN A 148 10.85 5.46 -8.74
C GLN A 148 10.03 4.76 -7.65
N LEU A 149 9.79 5.47 -6.55
CA LEU A 149 8.88 5.03 -5.49
C LEU A 149 7.43 5.39 -5.85
N ILE A 150 6.62 4.39 -6.14
CA ILE A 150 5.27 4.55 -6.66
C ILE A 150 4.26 3.97 -5.68
N ARG A 151 3.21 4.72 -5.36
CA ARG A 151 2.14 4.25 -4.48
C ARG A 151 1.35 3.11 -5.16
N PRO A 152 0.98 2.05 -4.42
CA PRO A 152 0.07 1.01 -4.91
C PRO A 152 -1.23 1.57 -5.50
N GLY A 153 -1.76 2.61 -4.84
CA GLY A 153 -2.92 3.40 -5.26
C GLY A 153 -2.83 4.06 -6.64
N ASN A 154 -1.64 4.07 -7.26
CA ASN A 154 -1.36 4.75 -8.52
C ASN A 154 -0.85 3.77 -9.60
N ILE A 155 -1.08 2.47 -9.41
CA ILE A 155 -0.62 1.41 -10.31
C ILE A 155 -1.79 0.54 -10.73
N ILE A 156 -1.88 0.32 -12.04
CA ILE A 156 -2.71 -0.70 -12.66
C ILE A 156 -1.83 -1.90 -12.97
N LEU A 157 -2.05 -3.01 -12.29
CA LEU A 157 -1.39 -4.29 -12.52
C LEU A 157 -2.05 -4.97 -13.73
N PRO A 158 -1.24 -5.62 -14.60
CA PRO A 158 -1.78 -6.37 -15.72
C PRO A 158 -2.53 -7.62 -15.24
N GLY A 159 -3.30 -8.21 -16.16
CA GLY A 159 -3.90 -9.52 -15.95
C GLY A 159 -2.86 -10.58 -15.57
N GLU A 160 -3.31 -11.64 -14.91
CA GLU A 160 -2.51 -12.79 -14.48
C GLU A 160 -1.45 -12.50 -13.40
N THR A 161 -1.33 -11.25 -12.97
CA THR A 161 -0.46 -10.87 -11.84
C THR A 161 -0.92 -11.57 -10.56
N LYS A 162 -0.01 -12.23 -9.83
CA LYS A 162 -0.31 -12.76 -8.49
C LYS A 162 -0.26 -11.59 -7.51
N VAL A 163 -1.29 -11.48 -6.71
CA VAL A 163 -1.48 -10.35 -5.81
C VAL A 163 -1.89 -10.83 -4.43
N ARG A 164 -1.56 -10.01 -3.44
CA ARG A 164 -2.05 -10.12 -2.08
C ARG A 164 -3.08 -9.04 -1.80
N ILE A 165 -4.15 -9.45 -1.13
CA ILE A 165 -5.19 -8.54 -0.68
C ILE A 165 -4.79 -7.96 0.67
N ALA A 166 -4.92 -6.64 0.85
CA ALA A 166 -4.70 -6.00 2.15
C ALA A 166 -5.56 -4.74 2.33
N GLY A 167 -5.78 -4.33 3.57
CA GLY A 167 -6.48 -3.08 3.89
C GLY A 167 -8.00 -3.09 3.69
N LEU A 168 -8.62 -4.26 3.55
CA LEU A 168 -10.07 -4.37 3.55
C LEU A 168 -10.59 -4.18 4.98
N VAL A 169 -11.45 -3.17 5.15
CA VAL A 169 -12.12 -2.87 6.44
C VAL A 169 -13.41 -3.68 6.60
N ASN A 170 -14.18 -3.82 5.53
CA ASN A 170 -15.49 -4.50 5.57
C ASN A 170 -15.38 -6.03 5.42
N ARG A 171 -14.21 -6.53 5.01
CA ARG A 171 -13.91 -7.96 4.83
C ARG A 171 -12.48 -8.25 5.30
N PRO A 172 -12.16 -8.00 6.58
CA PRO A 172 -10.80 -8.16 7.09
C PRO A 172 -10.28 -9.59 6.97
N GLU A 173 -11.16 -10.59 6.94
CA GLU A 173 -10.85 -12.02 6.75
C GLU A 173 -10.18 -12.33 5.41
N MET A 174 -10.32 -11.45 4.42
CA MET A 174 -9.69 -11.59 3.11
C MET A 174 -8.29 -10.98 3.06
N ASN A 175 -7.88 -10.20 4.07
CA ASN A 175 -6.54 -9.64 4.11
C ASN A 175 -5.50 -10.76 4.28
N GLY A 176 -4.43 -10.71 3.50
CA GLY A 176 -3.41 -11.74 3.40
C GLY A 176 -3.71 -12.84 2.36
N ALA A 177 -4.94 -12.91 1.84
CA ALA A 177 -5.28 -13.88 0.79
C ALA A 177 -4.52 -13.60 -0.51
N VAL A 178 -4.09 -14.67 -1.16
CA VAL A 178 -3.44 -14.62 -2.49
C VAL A 178 -4.50 -14.76 -3.57
N ALA A 179 -4.41 -13.92 -4.58
CA ALA A 179 -5.32 -13.87 -5.71
C ALA A 179 -4.55 -13.72 -7.03
N THR A 180 -5.25 -13.90 -8.14
CA THR A 180 -4.74 -13.56 -9.47
C THR A 180 -5.59 -12.44 -10.06
N VAL A 181 -4.95 -11.41 -10.62
CA VAL A 181 -5.67 -10.34 -11.34
C VAL A 181 -6.29 -10.92 -12.60
N VAL A 182 -7.59 -10.71 -12.79
CA VAL A 182 -8.30 -11.09 -14.02
C VAL A 182 -8.38 -9.90 -14.96
N SER A 183 -8.85 -8.77 -14.43
CA SER A 183 -8.98 -7.53 -15.20
C SER A 183 -9.11 -6.31 -14.30
N TYR A 184 -8.90 -5.12 -14.87
CA TYR A 184 -9.12 -3.85 -14.19
C TYR A 184 -10.18 -3.03 -14.92
N ALA A 185 -11.28 -2.70 -14.23
CA ALA A 185 -12.34 -1.85 -14.76
C ALA A 185 -12.04 -0.38 -14.43
N ARG A 186 -11.47 0.35 -15.40
CA ARG A 186 -11.05 1.76 -15.23
C ARG A 186 -12.19 2.67 -14.79
N GLU A 187 -13.39 2.47 -15.32
CA GLU A 187 -14.58 3.27 -15.01
C GLU A 187 -15.00 3.19 -13.54
N VAL A 188 -14.83 2.02 -12.93
CA VAL A 188 -15.24 1.74 -11.55
C VAL A 188 -14.06 1.88 -10.57
N GLY A 189 -12.82 1.91 -11.08
CA GLY A 189 -11.61 1.98 -10.27
C GLY A 189 -11.33 0.70 -9.47
N LYS A 190 -11.81 -0.46 -9.96
CA LYS A 190 -11.72 -1.75 -9.24
C LYS A 190 -11.14 -2.85 -10.11
N TYR A 191 -10.37 -3.74 -9.47
CA TYR A 191 -9.96 -5.01 -10.07
C TYR A 191 -11.06 -6.05 -9.93
N THR A 192 -11.15 -6.91 -10.94
CA THR A 192 -11.67 -8.27 -10.79
C THR A 192 -10.49 -9.18 -10.50
N ILE A 193 -10.49 -9.84 -9.35
CA ILE A 193 -9.47 -10.80 -8.95
C ILE A 193 -10.09 -12.18 -8.76
N SER A 194 -9.31 -13.25 -8.97
CA SER A 194 -9.69 -14.63 -8.70
C SER A 194 -8.98 -15.14 -7.45
N VAL A 195 -9.75 -15.52 -6.43
CA VAL A 195 -9.27 -16.13 -5.19
C VAL A 195 -9.80 -17.56 -5.16
N ALA A 196 -8.91 -18.55 -5.20
CA ALA A 196 -9.28 -19.97 -5.24
C ALA A 196 -10.38 -20.31 -6.28
N GLY A 197 -10.27 -19.72 -7.48
CA GLY A 197 -11.23 -19.92 -8.58
C GLY A 197 -12.51 -19.08 -8.52
N ARG A 198 -12.73 -18.31 -7.44
CA ARG A 198 -13.88 -17.41 -7.31
C ARG A 198 -13.49 -15.98 -7.62
N GLN A 199 -14.27 -15.32 -8.48
CA GLN A 199 -14.04 -13.94 -8.84
C GLN A 199 -14.68 -12.97 -7.84
N MET A 200 -13.99 -11.86 -7.57
CA MET A 200 -14.52 -10.77 -6.77
C MET A 200 -13.95 -9.42 -7.20
N ARG A 201 -14.67 -8.35 -6.83
CA ARG A 201 -14.26 -6.97 -7.12
C ARG A 201 -13.63 -6.30 -5.92
N ILE A 202 -12.47 -5.71 -6.12
CA ILE A 202 -11.67 -5.07 -5.07
C ILE A 202 -11.09 -3.73 -5.53
N GLY A 203 -11.01 -2.77 -4.61
CA GLY A 203 -10.44 -1.46 -4.89
C GLY A 203 -8.94 -1.54 -5.19
N LEU A 204 -8.47 -0.64 -6.05
CA LEU A 204 -7.07 -0.60 -6.48
C LEU A 204 -6.09 -0.49 -5.30
N ARG A 205 -6.44 0.26 -4.27
CA ARG A 205 -5.63 0.46 -3.05
C ARG A 205 -5.48 -0.79 -2.16
N ASN A 206 -6.24 -1.84 -2.42
CA ASN A 206 -6.26 -3.05 -1.61
C ASN A 206 -5.58 -4.25 -2.28
N VAL A 207 -4.97 -4.03 -3.44
CA VAL A 207 -4.35 -5.07 -4.25
C VAL A 207 -2.89 -4.74 -4.46
N PHE A 208 -2.04 -5.72 -4.22
CA PHE A 208 -0.61 -5.54 -4.25
C PHE A 208 0.07 -6.74 -4.90
N ALA A 209 0.99 -6.53 -5.83
CA ALA A 209 1.84 -7.59 -6.37
C ALA A 209 2.58 -8.35 -5.25
N ALA A 210 2.58 -9.67 -5.38
CA ALA A 210 3.20 -10.62 -4.45
C ALA A 210 4.73 -10.51 -4.41
#